data_AF-A0A183JK37-F1
#
_entry.id   AF-A0A183JK37-F1
#
_cell.length_a   1.000
_cell.length_b   1.000
_cell.length_c   1.000
_cell.angle_alpha   90.00
_cell.angle_beta   90.00
_cell.angle_gamma   90.00
#
_symmetry.space_group_name_H-M   'P 1'
#
loop_
_entity.id
_entity.type
_entity.pdbx_description
1 polymer ?
#
loop_
_entity_poly.entity_id
_entity_poly.type
_entity_poly.pdbx_seq_one_letter_code
_entity_poly.pdbx_strand_id
1 'polypeptide(L)'
;LYRYIDLVNHYNALSYNSPVFANLVLWPCQQLCHVKYRRALWGEHQQVLNSLRIALNQLVIPLSSFLEPVESNSSMIRVYAAAILSGTVQITRQPLLFLIAVHHLNRYLYNKDNRDSEFTQQFVRLCKLLPQMTNVKPTSSSPSSSSMQTIRNKTDILNLLRFYKQPNKQWLQQTKSIKFNTNLHVGIHDSLVHLIHNNDDNDDYADITSATTFNEAIFKASIECYNIDTLPKHRQLYWIELFEREKGRNENQFITGNKV
;
A
#
# COMPACT_ATOMS: atom_id res chain seq x y z
N LEU A 1 -5.26 12.53 20.45
CA LEU A 1 -5.52 12.88 19.04
C LEU A 1 -4.95 14.26 18.74
N TYR A 2 -5.33 15.31 19.47
CA TYR A 2 -4.76 16.66 19.33
C TYR A 2 -3.21 16.67 19.29
N ARG A 3 -2.55 16.13 20.33
CA ARG A 3 -1.08 16.00 20.38
C ARG A 3 -0.45 15.23 19.21
N TYR A 4 -1.20 14.32 18.59
CA TYR A 4 -0.73 13.59 17.42
C TYR A 4 -0.85 14.42 16.13
N ILE A 5 -1.95 15.15 15.98
CA ILE A 5 -2.13 16.08 14.87
C ILE A 5 -1.06 17.16 14.90
N ASP A 6 -0.73 17.69 16.08
CA ASP A 6 0.38 18.63 16.24
C ASP A 6 1.69 18.02 15.75
N LEU A 7 2.02 16.78 16.15
CA LEU A 7 3.20 16.07 15.68
C LEU A 7 3.23 15.92 14.15
N VAL A 8 2.10 15.53 13.55
CA VAL A 8 1.95 15.38 12.09
C VAL A 8 2.18 16.71 11.36
N ASN A 9 1.68 17.81 11.93
CA ASN A 9 1.87 19.14 11.36
C ASN A 9 3.32 19.62 11.49
N HIS A 10 3.97 19.40 12.63
CA HIS A 10 5.39 19.72 12.81
C HIS A 10 6.28 18.92 11.86
N TYR A 11 5.96 17.64 11.63
CA TYR A 11 6.67 16.81 10.66
C TYR A 11 6.68 17.46 9.26
N ASN A 12 5.51 17.91 8.81
CA ASN A 12 5.36 18.52 7.50
C ASN A 12 6.13 19.83 7.36
N ALA A 13 6.27 20.59 8.46
CA ALA A 13 6.88 21.91 8.44
C ALA A 13 8.41 21.88 8.59
N LEU A 14 8.96 20.93 9.36
CA LEU A 14 10.33 21.06 9.90
C LEU A 14 11.21 19.81 9.74
N SER A 15 10.67 18.64 9.39
CA SER A 15 11.40 17.38 9.58
C SER A 15 12.29 16.91 8.41
N TYR A 16 12.44 17.66 7.32
CA TYR A 16 13.35 17.35 6.18
C TYR A 16 13.51 15.84 5.83
N ASN A 17 12.41 15.09 5.73
CA ASN A 17 12.42 13.63 5.48
C ASN A 17 13.27 12.80 6.47
N SER A 18 13.41 13.24 7.72
CA SER A 18 14.15 12.53 8.76
C SER A 18 13.48 11.18 9.09
N PRO A 19 14.20 10.04 8.94
CA PRO A 19 13.64 8.72 9.24
C PRO A 19 13.19 8.57 10.71
N VAL A 20 13.85 9.26 11.63
CA VAL A 20 13.47 9.25 13.06
C VAL A 20 12.09 9.86 13.26
N PHE A 21 11.87 11.05 12.70
CA PHE A 21 10.58 11.73 12.80
C PHE A 21 9.49 10.99 12.02
N ALA A 22 9.81 10.37 10.88
CA ALA A 22 8.87 9.53 10.14
C ALA A 22 8.41 8.33 10.99
N ASN A 23 9.31 7.65 11.69
CA ASN A 23 8.96 6.57 12.63
C ASN A 23 8.06 7.07 13.77
N LEU A 24 8.30 8.27 14.32
CA LEU A 24 7.44 8.85 15.35
C LEU A 24 6.03 9.15 14.85
N VAL A 25 5.89 9.66 13.62
CA VAL A 25 4.59 9.88 12.98
C VAL A 25 3.86 8.56 12.71
N LEU A 26 4.60 7.52 12.31
CA LEU A 26 4.06 6.19 12.02
C LEU A 26 3.72 5.39 13.28
N TRP A 27 4.34 5.67 14.42
CA TRP A 27 4.16 4.89 15.66
C TRP A 27 2.69 4.66 16.05
N PRO A 28 1.81 5.68 16.06
CA PRO A 28 0.40 5.48 16.40
C PRO A 28 -0.43 4.88 15.25
N CYS A 29 0.14 4.71 14.06
CA CYS A 29 -0.53 4.19 12.87
C CYS A 29 -0.47 2.65 12.74
N GLN A 30 0.12 1.95 13.70
CA GLN A 30 0.07 0.49 13.77
C GLN A 30 -1.38 -0.01 13.81
N GLN A 31 -1.63 -1.24 13.34
CA GLN A 31 -2.99 -1.79 13.24
C GLN A 31 -3.65 -2.00 14.59
N LEU A 32 -2.87 -2.42 15.60
CA LEU A 32 -3.35 -2.59 16.98
C LEU A 32 -3.66 -1.26 17.69
N CYS A 33 -3.20 -0.13 17.15
CA CYS A 33 -3.58 1.18 17.65
C CYS A 33 -4.96 1.60 17.13
N HIS A 34 -5.60 2.53 17.86
CA HIS A 34 -6.93 3.01 17.51
C HIS A 34 -6.97 3.68 16.12
N VAL A 35 -7.94 3.29 15.29
CA VAL A 35 -8.09 3.71 13.87
C VAL A 35 -8.00 5.21 13.62
N LYS A 36 -8.45 6.03 14.58
CA LYS A 36 -8.39 7.51 14.53
C LYS A 36 -7.03 8.07 14.11
N TYR A 37 -5.92 7.42 14.49
CA TYR A 37 -4.58 7.89 14.12
C TYR A 37 -4.28 7.64 12.64
N ARG A 38 -4.61 6.45 12.14
CA ARG A 38 -4.53 6.15 10.71
C ARG A 38 -5.43 7.06 9.90
N ARG A 39 -6.65 7.32 10.38
CA ARG A 39 -7.59 8.25 9.71
C ARG A 39 -7.07 9.69 9.68
N ALA A 40 -6.50 10.17 10.77
CA ALA A 40 -5.91 11.51 10.81
C ALA A 40 -4.76 11.65 9.80
N LEU A 41 -3.85 10.67 9.73
CA LEU A 41 -2.72 10.71 8.80
C LEU A 41 -3.16 10.54 7.33
N TRP A 42 -3.94 9.50 7.05
CA TRP A 42 -4.28 9.11 5.68
C TRP A 42 -5.44 9.91 5.09
N GLY A 43 -6.39 10.34 5.91
CA GLY A 43 -7.60 11.04 5.48
C GLY A 43 -7.45 12.55 5.58
N GLU A 44 -7.07 13.04 6.76
CA GLU A 44 -7.13 14.47 7.09
C GLU A 44 -5.83 15.22 6.75
N HIS A 45 -4.68 14.54 6.77
CA HIS A 45 -3.35 15.15 6.58
C HIS A 45 -2.59 14.53 5.39
N GLN A 46 -3.27 14.37 4.25
CA GLN A 46 -2.71 13.74 3.04
C GLN A 46 -1.43 14.40 2.51
N GLN A 47 -1.27 15.71 2.73
CA GLN A 47 -0.05 16.45 2.42
C GLN A 47 1.19 15.85 3.10
N VAL A 48 1.03 15.25 4.27
CA VAL A 48 2.12 14.61 5.02
C VAL A 48 2.54 13.29 4.41
N LEU A 49 1.63 12.57 3.75
CA LEU A 49 1.97 11.34 3.03
C LEU A 49 3.03 11.63 1.94
N ASN A 50 2.99 12.81 1.33
CA ASN A 50 3.96 13.19 0.29
C ASN A 50 5.39 13.36 0.81
N SER A 51 5.54 13.82 2.06
CA SER A 51 6.81 14.04 2.74
C SER A 51 7.23 12.84 3.61
N LEU A 52 6.35 11.87 3.83
CA LEU A 52 6.65 10.66 4.60
C LEU A 52 7.41 9.64 3.74
N ARG A 53 8.73 9.86 3.66
CA ARG A 53 9.68 9.01 2.92
C ARG A 53 10.55 8.28 3.93
N ILE A 54 10.40 6.96 3.98
CA ILE A 54 11.17 6.10 4.87
C ILE A 54 11.44 4.77 4.16
N ALA A 55 12.70 4.35 4.17
CA ALA A 55 13.11 3.04 3.68
C ALA A 55 12.68 1.94 4.66
N LEU A 56 12.41 0.72 4.17
CA LEU A 56 11.99 -0.39 5.02
C LEU A 56 13.09 -0.78 6.03
N ASN A 57 14.36 -0.69 5.63
CA ASN A 57 15.52 -0.91 6.50
C ASN A 57 15.62 0.12 7.66
N GLN A 58 15.03 1.30 7.53
CA GLN A 58 15.02 2.35 8.55
C GLN A 58 13.81 2.28 9.51
N LEU A 59 12.89 1.33 9.30
CA LEU A 59 11.76 1.14 10.21
C LEU A 59 12.24 0.66 11.58
N VAL A 60 11.82 1.35 12.63
CA VAL A 60 12.02 0.93 14.02
C VAL A 60 10.90 -0.03 14.43
N ILE A 61 9.70 0.19 13.93
CA ILE A 61 8.52 -0.63 14.19
C ILE A 61 8.52 -1.81 13.21
N PRO A 62 8.28 -3.05 13.66
CA PRO A 62 8.16 -4.21 12.76
C PRO A 62 7.13 -3.95 11.67
N LEU A 63 7.46 -4.30 10.42
CA LEU A 63 6.57 -4.10 9.28
C LEU A 63 5.21 -4.78 9.50
N SER A 64 5.21 -5.95 10.14
CA SER A 64 4.00 -6.71 10.48
C SER A 64 3.01 -5.90 11.33
N SER A 65 3.47 -4.99 12.19
CA SER A 65 2.61 -4.15 13.02
C SER A 65 1.73 -3.18 12.23
N PHE A 66 2.08 -2.88 10.97
CA PHE A 66 1.26 -2.07 10.07
C PHE A 66 0.31 -2.88 9.18
N LEU A 67 0.55 -4.19 9.09
CA LEU A 67 -0.15 -5.09 8.16
C LEU A 67 -1.12 -6.01 8.89
N GLU A 68 -0.85 -6.35 10.15
CA GLU A 68 -1.66 -7.25 10.95
C GLU A 68 -2.14 -6.59 12.26
N PRO A 69 -3.43 -6.74 12.62
CA PRO A 69 -4.48 -7.41 11.85
C PRO A 69 -4.85 -6.65 10.57
N VAL A 70 -5.39 -7.38 9.59
CA VAL A 70 -5.95 -6.79 8.37
C VAL A 70 -7.04 -5.76 8.69
N GLU A 71 -6.99 -4.61 8.03
CA GLU A 71 -7.96 -3.53 8.20
C GLU A 71 -9.36 -3.97 7.73
N SER A 72 -10.33 -3.89 8.63
CA SER A 72 -11.72 -4.22 8.39
C SER A 72 -12.61 -2.99 8.21
N ASN A 73 -12.11 -1.80 8.60
CA ASN A 73 -12.88 -0.57 8.48
C ASN A 73 -12.96 -0.10 7.02
N SER A 74 -14.13 -0.23 6.41
CA SER A 74 -14.39 0.16 5.01
C SER A 74 -14.05 1.63 4.71
N SER A 75 -14.17 2.53 5.70
CA SER A 75 -13.79 3.93 5.53
C SER A 75 -12.28 4.09 5.39
N MET A 76 -11.49 3.32 6.15
CA MET A 76 -10.02 3.31 5.98
C MET A 76 -9.61 2.71 4.63
N ILE A 77 -10.26 1.63 4.22
CA ILE A 77 -9.99 1.01 2.91
C ILE A 77 -10.25 2.00 1.76
N ARG A 78 -11.33 2.79 1.85
CA ARG A 78 -11.62 3.86 0.90
C ARG A 78 -10.51 4.91 0.84
N VAL A 79 -9.99 5.32 2.00
CA VAL A 79 -8.88 6.28 2.07
C VAL A 79 -7.60 5.70 1.48
N TYR A 80 -7.27 4.44 1.76
CA TYR A 80 -6.12 3.75 1.14
C TYR A 80 -6.24 3.67 -0.38
N ALA A 81 -7.41 3.24 -0.87
CA ALA A 81 -7.68 3.18 -2.30
C ALA A 81 -7.57 4.56 -2.96
N ALA A 82 -8.16 5.60 -2.35
CA ALA A 82 -8.09 6.96 -2.85
C ALA A 82 -6.63 7.47 -2.91
N ALA A 83 -5.82 7.22 -1.88
CA ALA A 83 -4.43 7.66 -1.84
C ALA A 83 -3.57 7.06 -2.96
N ILE A 84 -3.77 5.77 -3.28
CA ILE A 84 -3.07 5.11 -4.39
C ILE A 84 -3.62 5.60 -5.75
N LEU A 85 -4.95 5.58 -5.93
CA LEU A 85 -5.57 5.88 -7.23
C LEU A 85 -5.41 7.34 -7.66
N SER A 86 -5.28 8.26 -6.70
CA SER A 86 -4.98 9.68 -6.95
C SER A 86 -3.49 9.95 -7.18
N GLY A 87 -2.61 9.00 -6.85
CA GLY A 87 -1.15 9.18 -6.92
C GLY A 87 -0.58 10.00 -5.75
N THR A 88 -1.35 10.26 -4.68
CA THR A 88 -0.83 10.83 -3.42
C THR A 88 0.20 9.92 -2.79
N VAL A 89 -0.01 8.60 -2.87
CA VAL A 89 0.93 7.57 -2.46
C VAL A 89 1.39 6.80 -3.69
N GLN A 90 2.70 6.81 -3.95
CA GLN A 90 3.31 6.15 -5.10
C GLN A 90 4.38 5.17 -4.63
N ILE A 91 4.55 4.07 -5.34
CA ILE A 91 5.52 3.05 -4.97
C ILE A 91 6.97 3.56 -4.95
N THR A 92 7.33 4.43 -5.90
CA THR A 92 8.67 5.02 -6.01
C THR A 92 8.93 6.11 -4.97
N ARG A 93 7.87 6.66 -4.36
CA ARG A 93 7.99 7.78 -3.41
C ARG A 93 7.65 7.42 -1.97
N GLN A 94 6.81 6.44 -1.74
CA GLN A 94 6.41 6.00 -0.41
C GLN A 94 6.21 4.49 -0.40
N PRO A 95 7.28 3.70 -0.61
CA PRO A 95 7.17 2.24 -0.77
C PRO A 95 6.46 1.58 0.41
N LEU A 96 6.75 2.02 1.65
CA LEU A 96 6.06 1.54 2.85
C LEU A 96 4.55 1.84 2.82
N LEU A 97 4.16 3.10 2.60
CA LEU A 97 2.74 3.48 2.59
C LEU A 97 2.00 2.77 1.47
N PHE A 98 2.62 2.69 0.29
CA PHE A 98 2.06 1.99 -0.86
C PHE A 98 1.84 0.50 -0.55
N LEU A 99 2.83 -0.16 0.06
CA LEU A 99 2.71 -1.55 0.51
C LEU A 99 1.56 -1.73 1.51
N ILE A 100 1.44 -0.86 2.53
CA ILE A 100 0.35 -0.90 3.52
C ILE A 100 -1.01 -0.81 2.82
N ALA A 101 -1.18 0.18 1.96
CA ALA A 101 -2.45 0.42 1.29
C ALA A 101 -2.82 -0.72 0.32
N VAL A 102 -1.86 -1.23 -0.47
CA VAL A 102 -2.08 -2.39 -1.35
C VAL A 102 -2.42 -3.64 -0.56
N HIS A 103 -1.71 -3.90 0.54
CA HIS A 103 -1.96 -5.07 1.39
C HIS A 103 -3.39 -5.09 1.92
N HIS A 104 -3.80 -4.01 2.59
CA HIS A 104 -5.14 -3.92 3.20
C HIS A 104 -6.24 -3.91 2.15
N LEU A 105 -6.07 -3.15 1.06
CA LEU A 105 -7.02 -3.15 -0.04
C LEU A 105 -7.17 -4.54 -0.66
N ASN A 106 -6.07 -5.25 -0.88
CA ASN A 106 -6.09 -6.61 -1.40
C ASN A 106 -6.86 -7.54 -0.47
N ARG A 107 -6.47 -7.59 0.81
CA ARG A 107 -7.08 -8.50 1.78
C ARG A 107 -8.56 -8.20 1.98
N TYR A 108 -8.95 -6.93 2.00
CA TYR A 108 -10.34 -6.53 2.10
C TYR A 108 -11.16 -6.99 0.89
N LEU A 109 -10.67 -6.79 -0.34
CA LEU A 109 -11.36 -7.19 -1.56
C LEU A 109 -11.54 -8.71 -1.64
N TYR A 110 -10.48 -9.48 -1.39
CA TYR A 110 -10.52 -10.94 -1.47
C TYR A 110 -11.21 -11.61 -0.27
N ASN A 111 -11.58 -10.85 0.76
CA ASN A 111 -12.40 -11.38 1.84
C ASN A 111 -13.84 -11.62 1.36
N LYS A 112 -14.35 -12.84 1.59
CA LYS A 112 -15.70 -13.25 1.22
C LYS A 112 -16.77 -12.40 1.90
N ASP A 113 -16.56 -12.01 3.15
CA ASP A 113 -17.53 -11.23 3.94
C ASP A 113 -17.73 -9.82 3.38
N ASN A 114 -16.70 -9.29 2.71
CA ASN A 114 -16.71 -7.94 2.16
C ASN A 114 -17.13 -7.89 0.68
N ARG A 115 -17.41 -9.04 0.05
CA ARG A 115 -17.76 -9.12 -1.38
C ARG A 115 -18.96 -8.24 -1.73
N ASP A 116 -19.95 -8.18 -0.85
CA ASP A 116 -21.17 -7.41 -1.08
C ASP A 116 -21.16 -6.02 -0.41
N SER A 117 -20.03 -5.60 0.18
CA SER A 117 -19.90 -4.27 0.78
C SER A 117 -20.04 -3.15 -0.26
N GLU A 118 -20.57 -2.01 0.16
CA GLU A 118 -20.75 -0.82 -0.68
C GLU A 118 -19.42 -0.40 -1.35
N PHE A 119 -18.32 -0.44 -0.59
CA PHE A 119 -17.00 -0.13 -1.11
C PHE A 119 -16.60 -1.05 -2.27
N THR A 120 -16.76 -2.37 -2.12
CA THR A 120 -16.37 -3.34 -3.16
C THR A 120 -17.14 -3.08 -4.45
N GLN A 121 -18.45 -2.83 -4.36
CA GLN A 121 -19.28 -2.52 -5.52
C GLN A 121 -18.82 -1.24 -6.24
N GLN A 122 -18.58 -0.16 -5.47
CA GLN A 122 -18.08 1.10 -6.02
C GLN A 122 -16.71 0.93 -6.66
N PHE A 123 -15.81 0.17 -6.05
CA PHE A 123 -14.49 -0.12 -6.59
C PHE A 123 -14.56 -0.90 -7.90
N VAL A 124 -15.42 -1.92 -7.96
CA VAL A 124 -15.68 -2.72 -9.18
C VAL A 124 -16.22 -1.85 -10.32
N ARG A 125 -17.16 -0.94 -10.03
CA ARG A 125 -17.66 0.04 -11.02
C ARG A 125 -16.56 0.94 -11.54
N LEU A 126 -15.72 1.47 -10.65
CA LEU A 126 -14.57 2.29 -11.03
C LEU A 126 -13.60 1.50 -11.93
N CYS A 127 -13.37 0.23 -11.63
CA CYS A 127 -12.56 -0.66 -12.47
C CYS A 127 -13.15 -0.80 -13.88
N LYS A 128 -14.46 -1.05 -14.02
CA LYS A 128 -15.11 -1.18 -15.34
C LYS A 128 -14.99 0.08 -16.22
N LEU A 129 -14.98 1.26 -15.60
CA LEU A 129 -14.85 2.54 -16.31
C LEU A 129 -13.42 2.80 -16.83
N LEU A 130 -12.43 1.98 -16.43
CA LEU A 130 -11.06 2.05 -16.94
C LEU A 130 -10.94 1.20 -18.21
N PRO A 131 -10.76 1.79 -19.42
CA PRO A 131 -11.05 1.15 -20.71
C PRO A 131 -10.21 -0.06 -21.16
N GLN A 132 -9.41 -0.71 -20.30
CA GLN A 132 -8.47 -1.77 -20.72
C GLN A 132 -8.58 -3.09 -19.91
N MET A 133 -9.63 -3.28 -19.11
CA MET A 133 -9.71 -4.38 -18.15
C MET A 133 -10.27 -5.72 -18.65
N THR A 134 -10.69 -5.84 -19.91
CA THR A 134 -11.41 -7.04 -20.40
C THR A 134 -10.60 -7.96 -21.32
N ASN A 135 -9.42 -7.57 -21.78
CA ASN A 135 -8.62 -8.40 -22.69
C ASN A 135 -7.12 -8.31 -22.39
N VAL A 136 -6.61 -9.27 -21.62
CA VAL A 136 -5.19 -9.65 -21.71
C VAL A 136 -5.14 -10.92 -22.54
N LYS A 137 -5.05 -10.77 -23.86
CA LYS A 137 -4.61 -11.84 -24.75
C LYS A 137 -3.08 -11.94 -24.59
N PRO A 138 -2.50 -13.14 -24.41
CA PRO A 138 -1.05 -13.27 -24.30
C PRO A 138 -0.41 -12.88 -25.63
N THR A 139 0.29 -11.75 -25.66
CA THR A 139 1.15 -11.41 -26.80
C THR A 139 2.40 -12.26 -26.71
N SER A 140 2.37 -13.38 -27.42
CA SER A 140 3.56 -14.04 -27.93
C SER A 140 4.19 -13.14 -29.01
N SER A 141 5.16 -12.31 -28.64
CA SER A 141 6.19 -11.83 -29.57
C SER A 141 7.34 -11.16 -28.81
N SER A 142 8.52 -11.74 -28.97
CA SER A 142 9.84 -11.26 -28.53
C SER A 142 10.22 -9.91 -29.19
N PRO A 143 11.26 -9.22 -28.69
CA PRO A 143 11.25 -7.78 -28.46
C PRO A 143 11.99 -6.99 -29.54
N SER A 144 11.54 -5.77 -29.80
CA SER A 144 12.43 -4.66 -30.16
C SER A 144 11.70 -3.31 -30.18
N SER A 145 12.44 -2.28 -29.78
CA SER A 145 12.16 -0.84 -29.86
C SER A 145 11.18 -0.23 -28.85
N SER A 146 11.75 0.10 -27.69
CA SER A 146 11.67 1.43 -27.07
C SER A 146 10.31 2.14 -27.07
N SER A 147 9.46 1.78 -26.12
CA SER A 147 8.68 2.80 -25.42
C SER A 147 9.00 2.66 -23.94
N MET A 148 9.58 3.72 -23.34
CA MET A 148 9.64 3.84 -21.89
C MET A 148 8.22 3.64 -21.38
N GLN A 149 7.95 2.54 -20.69
CA GLN A 149 6.66 2.33 -20.04
C GLN A 149 6.62 3.24 -18.80
N THR A 150 6.43 4.54 -19.05
CA THR A 150 6.14 5.54 -18.04
C THR A 150 4.93 5.05 -17.25
N ILE A 151 5.18 4.75 -15.98
CA ILE A 151 4.26 4.22 -14.96
C ILE A 151 2.79 4.49 -15.33
N ARG A 152 2.11 3.50 -15.92
CA ARG A 152 0.71 3.62 -16.37
C ARG A 152 -0.17 3.28 -15.17
N ASN A 153 -0.16 4.21 -14.21
CA ASN A 153 -0.60 4.08 -12.82
C ASN A 153 -1.93 3.35 -12.53
N LYS A 154 -2.89 3.24 -13.45
CA LYS A 154 -4.21 2.64 -13.13
C LYS A 154 -4.34 1.18 -13.54
N THR A 155 -3.87 0.80 -14.73
CA THR A 155 -3.92 -0.60 -15.19
C THR A 155 -2.96 -1.47 -14.38
N ASP A 156 -1.81 -0.90 -14.01
CA ASP A 156 -0.75 -1.54 -13.25
C ASP A 156 -1.20 -1.88 -11.82
N ILE A 157 -2.04 -1.06 -11.20
CA ILE A 157 -2.56 -1.28 -9.85
C ILE A 157 -3.57 -2.43 -9.81
N LEU A 158 -4.45 -2.57 -10.80
CA LEU A 158 -5.36 -3.71 -10.80
C LEU A 158 -4.59 -5.02 -11.00
N ASN A 159 -3.63 -5.03 -11.93
CA ASN A 159 -2.75 -6.19 -12.11
C ASN A 159 -1.99 -6.50 -10.82
N LEU A 160 -1.44 -5.48 -10.15
CA LEU A 160 -0.83 -5.65 -8.83
C LEU A 160 -1.82 -6.27 -7.83
N LEU A 161 -3.05 -5.76 -7.69
CA LEU A 161 -4.05 -6.35 -6.80
C LEU A 161 -4.43 -7.79 -7.20
N ARG A 162 -4.42 -8.11 -8.49
CA ARG A 162 -4.67 -9.48 -8.97
C ARG A 162 -3.55 -10.42 -8.55
N PHE A 163 -2.30 -10.03 -8.78
CA PHE A 163 -1.12 -10.86 -8.54
C PHE A 163 -0.52 -10.72 -7.15
N TYR A 164 -0.96 -9.77 -6.33
CA TYR A 164 -0.42 -9.57 -4.98
C TYR A 164 -0.56 -10.84 -4.14
N LYS A 165 0.55 -11.31 -3.59
CA LYS A 165 0.60 -12.48 -2.71
C LYS A 165 0.72 -12.05 -1.27
N GLN A 166 1.82 -11.38 -0.94
CA GLN A 166 2.19 -10.99 0.42
C GLN A 166 3.35 -9.98 0.42
N PRO A 167 3.63 -9.33 1.56
CA PRO A 167 4.90 -8.65 1.78
C PRO A 167 6.06 -9.66 1.81
N ASN A 168 7.26 -9.22 1.47
CA ASN A 168 8.45 -10.07 1.50
C ASN A 168 8.63 -10.72 2.89
N LYS A 169 8.79 -12.05 2.88
CA LYS A 169 8.87 -12.86 4.10
C LYS A 169 10.00 -12.46 5.04
N GLN A 170 11.14 -12.02 4.52
CA GLN A 170 12.29 -11.61 5.32
C GLN A 170 11.95 -10.40 6.19
N TRP A 171 11.26 -9.40 5.62
CA TRP A 171 10.81 -8.22 6.34
C TRP A 171 9.73 -8.51 7.38
N LEU A 172 8.90 -9.53 7.16
CA LEU A 172 7.92 -9.98 8.16
C LEU A 172 8.58 -10.66 9.37
N GLN A 173 9.75 -11.27 9.19
CA GLN A 173 10.49 -11.97 10.24
C GLN A 173 11.44 -11.06 11.03
N GLN A 174 11.70 -9.84 10.54
CA GLN A 174 12.53 -8.87 11.25
C GLN A 174 11.85 -8.42 12.54
N THR A 175 12.27 -9.01 13.66
CA THR A 175 11.97 -8.52 15.00
C THR A 175 13.10 -7.58 15.41
N LYS A 176 12.97 -6.30 15.06
CA LYS A 176 13.86 -5.27 15.61
C LYS A 176 13.51 -5.06 17.07
N SER A 177 14.16 -5.81 17.96
CA SER A 177 14.12 -5.49 19.39
C SER A 177 14.86 -4.17 19.59
N ILE A 178 14.14 -3.15 20.06
CA ILE A 178 14.78 -1.98 20.68
C ILE A 178 15.49 -2.52 21.92
N LYS A 179 16.78 -2.81 21.81
CA LYS A 179 17.61 -3.11 22.99
C LYS A 179 17.73 -1.81 23.77
N PHE A 180 16.93 -1.66 24.82
CA PHE A 180 17.15 -0.60 25.80
C PHE A 180 18.51 -0.86 26.45
N ASN A 181 19.52 -0.10 26.05
CA ASN A 181 20.80 -0.13 26.74
C ASN A 181 20.54 0.48 28.13
N THR A 182 20.65 -0.33 29.18
CA THR A 182 20.42 0.08 30.58
C THR A 182 21.45 1.09 31.07
N ASN A 183 22.45 1.45 30.25
CA ASN A 183 23.46 2.45 30.53
C ASN A 183 23.02 3.85 30.06
N LEU A 184 21.83 4.29 30.49
CA LEU A 184 21.34 5.64 30.22
C LEU A 184 22.13 6.67 31.05
N HIS A 185 23.38 6.92 30.66
CA HIS A 185 24.08 8.12 31.08
C HIS A 185 23.36 9.30 30.42
N VAL A 186 22.90 10.25 31.25
CA VAL A 186 22.31 11.51 30.81
C VAL A 186 23.42 12.34 30.18
N GLY A 187 23.72 12.03 28.94
CA GLY A 187 24.75 12.62 28.11
C GLY A 187 24.30 12.40 26.68
N ILE A 188 23.71 13.44 26.11
CA ILE A 188 23.31 13.52 24.72
C ILE A 188 24.57 13.23 23.89
N HIS A 189 24.65 12.08 23.19
CA HIS A 189 25.12 12.08 21.81
C HIS A 189 24.88 10.79 20.99
N ASP A 190 24.94 9.56 21.51
CA ASP A 190 25.20 8.43 20.56
C ASP A 190 24.29 7.18 20.56
N SER A 191 23.19 7.08 21.31
CA SER A 191 22.60 5.74 21.55
C SER A 191 21.32 5.31 20.80
N LEU A 192 20.80 6.08 19.83
CA LEU A 192 19.69 5.61 18.95
C LEU A 192 20.06 5.53 17.47
N VAL A 193 20.99 6.37 17.01
CA VAL A 193 21.40 6.46 15.60
C VAL A 193 22.23 5.24 15.18
N HIS A 194 23.12 4.76 16.06
CA HIS A 194 23.99 3.60 15.77
C HIS A 194 23.25 2.26 15.64
N LEU A 195 22.07 2.11 16.25
CA LEU A 195 21.23 0.90 16.09
C LEU A 195 20.52 0.86 14.73
N ILE A 196 20.41 2.00 14.04
CA ILE A 196 19.85 2.10 12.69
C ILE A 196 20.93 1.84 11.63
N HIS A 197 22.20 2.18 11.90
CA HIS A 197 23.35 1.88 11.04
C HIS A 197 23.91 0.47 11.29
N ASN A 198 23.14 -0.57 10.97
CA ASN A 198 23.76 -1.83 10.59
C ASN A 198 24.18 -1.69 9.13
N ASN A 199 25.49 -1.79 8.87
CA ASN A 199 26.21 -1.71 7.58
C ASN A 199 25.47 -2.30 6.35
N ASP A 200 24.49 -1.57 5.82
CA ASP A 200 23.98 -1.67 4.47
C ASP A 200 23.76 -0.22 4.01
N ASP A 201 24.81 0.42 3.51
CA ASP A 201 24.82 1.80 2.99
C ASP A 201 23.97 1.98 1.72
N ASN A 202 23.08 1.02 1.41
CA ASN A 202 22.10 1.15 0.34
C ASN A 202 20.85 1.81 0.93
N ASP A 203 20.71 3.11 0.68
CA ASP A 203 19.42 3.78 0.84
C ASP A 203 18.44 3.13 -0.15
N ASP A 204 17.64 2.16 0.33
CA ASP A 204 16.62 1.46 -0.46
C ASP A 204 15.70 2.46 -1.17
N TYR A 205 15.54 3.67 -0.63
CA TYR A 205 14.77 4.71 -1.27
C TYR A 205 15.44 5.20 -2.57
N ALA A 206 16.75 5.43 -2.56
CA ALA A 206 17.52 5.76 -3.77
C ALA A 206 17.43 4.63 -4.79
N ASP A 207 17.57 3.37 -4.36
CA ASP A 207 17.45 2.21 -5.24
C ASP A 207 16.04 2.07 -5.83
N ILE A 208 14.98 2.25 -5.03
CA ILE A 208 13.59 2.22 -5.50
C ILE A 208 13.30 3.38 -6.46
N THR A 209 13.80 4.59 -6.20
CA THR A 209 13.61 5.73 -7.11
C THR A 209 14.34 5.59 -8.43
N SER A 210 15.41 4.80 -8.47
CA SER A 210 16.14 4.46 -9.70
C SER A 210 15.40 3.44 -10.56
N ALA A 211 14.36 2.79 -10.05
CA ALA A 211 13.59 1.80 -10.79
C ALA A 211 12.97 2.40 -12.05
N THR A 212 13.26 1.78 -13.19
CA THR A 212 12.80 2.25 -14.49
C THR A 212 11.46 1.64 -14.90
N THR A 213 11.09 0.52 -14.29
CA THR A 213 9.85 -0.22 -14.56
C THR A 213 9.00 -0.40 -13.30
N PHE A 214 7.68 -0.50 -13.49
CA PHE A 214 6.76 -0.74 -12.37
C PHE A 214 7.02 -2.07 -11.64
N ASN A 215 7.36 -3.13 -12.38
CA ASN A 215 7.68 -4.44 -11.79
C ASN A 215 8.96 -4.40 -10.95
N GLU A 216 9.98 -3.67 -11.41
CA GLU A 216 11.20 -3.43 -10.64
C GLU A 216 10.87 -2.68 -9.34
N ALA A 217 10.04 -1.63 -9.42
CA ALA A 217 9.60 -0.90 -8.23
C ALA A 217 8.82 -1.78 -7.25
N ILE A 218 7.97 -2.70 -7.73
CA ILE A 218 7.26 -3.70 -6.89
C ILE A 218 8.25 -4.56 -6.12
N PHE A 219 9.22 -5.12 -6.84
CA PHE A 219 10.21 -6.01 -6.25
C PHE A 219 11.03 -5.27 -5.17
N LYS A 220 11.55 -4.09 -5.52
CA LYS A 220 12.33 -3.26 -4.59
C LYS A 220 11.50 -2.74 -3.40
N ALA A 221 10.20 -2.48 -3.59
CA ALA A 221 9.27 -2.16 -2.50
C ALA A 221 8.88 -3.37 -1.63
N SER A 222 9.58 -4.51 -1.77
CA SER A 222 9.38 -5.71 -0.95
C SER A 222 7.97 -6.30 -1.06
N ILE A 223 7.35 -6.20 -2.24
CA ILE A 223 6.07 -6.82 -2.54
C ILE A 223 6.31 -8.11 -3.33
N GLU A 224 5.80 -9.24 -2.82
CA GLU A 224 5.79 -10.50 -3.55
C GLU A 224 4.48 -10.66 -4.33
N CYS A 225 4.60 -11.01 -5.61
CA CYS A 225 3.48 -11.32 -6.52
C CYS A 225 3.49 -12.80 -6.94
N TYR A 226 2.31 -13.32 -7.28
CA TYR A 226 2.17 -14.60 -7.99
C TYR A 226 2.64 -14.46 -9.43
N ASN A 227 3.28 -15.50 -9.95
CA ASN A 227 3.52 -15.60 -11.39
C ASN A 227 2.20 -15.86 -12.11
N ILE A 228 2.14 -15.44 -13.38
CA ILE A 228 0.96 -15.60 -14.25
C ILE A 228 0.48 -17.07 -14.25
N ASP A 229 1.42 -18.01 -14.38
CA ASP A 229 1.12 -19.46 -14.47
C ASP A 229 0.71 -20.07 -13.12
N THR A 230 1.08 -19.43 -12.01
CA THR A 230 0.86 -19.95 -10.64
C THR A 230 -0.29 -19.28 -9.91
N LEU A 231 -1.07 -18.42 -10.60
CA LEU A 231 -2.15 -17.67 -9.97
C LEU A 231 -3.24 -18.65 -9.48
N PRO A 232 -3.62 -18.66 -8.20
CA PRO A 232 -4.65 -19.57 -7.70
C PRO A 232 -6.01 -19.37 -8.40
N LYS A 233 -6.75 -20.46 -8.64
CA LYS A 233 -8.06 -20.42 -9.34
C LYS A 233 -9.03 -19.38 -8.75
N HIS A 234 -9.11 -19.30 -7.43
CA HIS A 234 -9.98 -18.33 -6.75
C HIS A 234 -9.62 -16.87 -7.09
N ARG A 235 -8.35 -16.56 -7.40
CA ARG A 235 -7.92 -15.24 -7.84
C ARG A 235 -8.12 -15.01 -9.34
N GLN A 236 -7.98 -16.07 -10.14
CA GLN A 236 -8.24 -16.01 -11.59
C GLN A 236 -9.71 -15.63 -11.86
N LEU A 237 -10.64 -16.24 -11.12
CA LEU A 237 -12.09 -16.07 -11.32
C LEU A 237 -12.67 -14.86 -10.58
N TYR A 238 -12.02 -14.36 -9.53
CA TYR A 238 -12.56 -13.32 -8.64
C TYR A 238 -13.14 -12.10 -9.37
N TRP A 239 -12.36 -11.49 -10.27
CA TRP A 239 -12.80 -10.30 -11.00
C TRP A 239 -13.89 -10.61 -12.03
N ILE A 240 -13.81 -11.78 -12.67
CA ILE A 240 -14.82 -12.25 -13.64
C ILE A 240 -16.17 -12.41 -12.92
N GLU A 241 -16.19 -13.12 -11.79
CA GLU A 241 -17.38 -13.32 -10.97
C GLU A 241 -18.02 -11.99 -10.52
N LEU A 242 -17.19 -11.04 -10.06
CA LEU A 242 -17.68 -9.72 -9.63
C LEU A 242 -18.25 -8.92 -10.80
N PHE A 243 -17.59 -8.92 -11.96
CA PHE A 243 -18.05 -8.18 -13.12
C PHE A 243 -19.35 -8.74 -13.70
N GLU A 244 -19.52 -10.07 -13.74
CA GLU A 244 -20.75 -10.72 -14.18
C GLU A 244 -21.91 -10.47 -13.20
N ARG A 245 -21.65 -10.55 -11.88
CA ARG A 245 -22.66 -10.26 -10.85
C ARG A 245 -23.18 -8.82 -10.93
N GLU A 246 -22.29 -7.86 -11.16
CA GLU A 246 -22.67 -6.45 -11.34
C GLU A 246 -23.54 -6.26 -12.61
N LYS A 247 -23.27 -7.00 -13.69
CA LYS A 247 -24.06 -6.96 -14.92
C LYS A 247 -25.49 -7.46 -14.67
N GLY A 248 -25.64 -8.59 -13.98
CA GLY A 248 -26.95 -9.12 -13.60
C GLY A 248 -27.75 -8.21 -12.65
N ARG A 249 -27.09 -7.45 -11.77
CA ARG A 249 -27.77 -6.44 -10.92
C ARG A 249 -28.34 -5.29 -11.74
N ASN A 250 -27.57 -4.78 -12.71
CA ASN A 250 -28.03 -3.70 -13.57
C ASN A 250 -29.24 -4.16 -14.41
N GLU A 251 -29.17 -5.34 -15.03
CA GLU A 251 -30.26 -5.91 -15.83
C GLU A 251 -31.55 -6.10 -14.99
N ASN A 252 -31.44 -6.58 -13.76
CA ASN A 252 -32.59 -6.71 -12.86
C ASN A 252 -33.18 -5.35 -12.44
N GLN A 253 -32.34 -4.32 -12.23
CA GLN A 253 -32.82 -2.96 -11.95
C GLN A 253 -33.57 -2.34 -13.14
N PHE A 254 -33.10 -2.56 -14.38
CA PHE A 254 -33.80 -2.12 -15.59
C PHE A 254 -35.16 -2.79 -15.76
N ILE A 255 -35.27 -4.09 -15.43
CA ILE A 255 -36.55 -4.82 -15.50
C ILE A 255 -37.54 -4.32 -14.44
N THR A 256 -37.07 -3.96 -13.23
CA THR A 256 -37.91 -3.40 -12.18
C THR A 256 -38.29 -1.93 -12.40
N GLY A 257 -37.48 -1.16 -13.14
CA GLY A 257 -37.74 0.24 -13.46
C GLY A 257 -38.73 0.46 -14.61
N ASN A 258 -38.92 -0.53 -15.49
CA ASN A 258 -39.88 -0.48 -16.60
C ASN A 258 -41.28 -1.05 -16.23
N LYS A 259 -41.57 -1.22 -14.94
CA LYS A 259 -42.88 -1.70 -14.44
C LYS A 259 -43.72 -0.61 -13.76
N VAL A 260 -43.51 0.66 -14.10
CA VAL A 260 -44.37 1.79 -13.67
C VAL A 260 -45.11 2.35 -14.88
#